data_AF-A0A9D7TTG7-F1
#
_entry.id   AF-A0A9D7TTG7-F1
#
_cell.length_a   1.000
_cell.length_b   1.000
_cell.length_c   1.000
_cell.angle_alpha   90.00
_cell.angle_beta   90.00
_cell.angle_gamma   90.00
#
_symmetry.space_group_name_H-M   'P 1'
#
loop_
_entity.id
_entity.type
_entity.pdbx_description
1 polymer ?
#
loop_
_entity_poly.entity_id
_entity_poly.type
_entity_poly.pdbx_seq_one_letter_code
_entity_poly.pdbx_strand_id
1 'polypeptide(L)'
;MSELKRVLTTRGLTMIAIGACIGSGIFVTPANTMQVLPHQGYVLLTWLIGGFIAFLGAMTFSELGARFPKEGGVYVYLKNAYGDLAGFLYGWIILLIVNTGALAALGYAG
;
A
#
# COMPACT_ATOMS: atom_id res chain seq x y z
N MET A 1 -6.28 -26.09 -18.01
CA MET A 1 -5.95 -25.01 -17.04
C MET A 1 -7.10 -24.98 -16.05
N SER A 2 -6.84 -25.24 -14.77
CA SER A 2 -7.87 -25.24 -13.73
C SER A 2 -8.44 -23.83 -13.56
N GLU A 3 -9.73 -23.62 -13.85
CA GLU A 3 -10.42 -22.38 -13.51
C GLU A 3 -10.36 -22.18 -11.99
N LEU A 4 -9.74 -21.10 -11.55
CA LEU A 4 -9.71 -20.71 -10.15
C LEU A 4 -11.15 -20.41 -9.71
N LYS A 5 -11.66 -21.17 -8.74
CA LYS A 5 -12.96 -20.92 -8.15
C LYS A 5 -12.96 -19.53 -7.53
N ARG A 6 -13.94 -18.69 -7.87
CA ARG A 6 -14.09 -17.35 -7.27
C ARG A 6 -14.57 -17.48 -5.82
N VAL A 7 -13.62 -17.65 -4.89
CA VAL A 7 -13.92 -17.81 -3.45
C VAL A 7 -13.97 -16.47 -2.71
N LEU A 8 -13.29 -15.45 -3.23
CA LEU A 8 -13.23 -14.12 -2.60
C LEU A 8 -14.49 -13.31 -2.92
N THR A 9 -15.33 -13.12 -1.89
CA THR A 9 -16.45 -12.17 -1.93
C THR A 9 -15.93 -10.73 -1.80
N THR A 10 -16.70 -9.76 -2.28
CA THR A 10 -16.37 -8.33 -2.13
C THR A 10 -16.12 -7.95 -0.68
N ARG A 11 -16.99 -8.39 0.23
CA ARG A 11 -16.84 -8.18 1.68
C ARG A 11 -15.55 -8.80 2.22
N GLY A 12 -15.22 -10.03 1.80
CA GLY A 12 -13.97 -10.68 2.18
C GLY A 12 -12.74 -9.91 1.70
N LEU A 13 -12.75 -9.45 0.45
CA LEU A 13 -11.68 -8.65 -0.13
C LEU A 13 -11.51 -7.31 0.61
N THR A 14 -12.60 -6.63 0.95
CA THR A 14 -12.57 -5.39 1.75
C THR A 14 -11.98 -5.62 3.14
N MET A 15 -12.37 -6.71 3.81
CA MET A 15 -11.82 -7.05 5.13
C MET A 15 -10.32 -7.36 5.07
N ILE A 16 -9.87 -8.08 4.05
CA ILE A 16 -8.44 -8.34 3.82
C ILE A 16 -7.70 -7.02 3.59
N ALA A 17 -8.26 -6.11 2.77
CA ALA A 17 -7.65 -4.81 2.52
C ALA A 17 -7.53 -3.96 3.80
N ILE A 18 -8.58 -3.91 4.63
CA ILE A 18 -8.55 -3.22 5.92
C ILE A 18 -7.47 -3.81 6.83
N GLY A 19 -7.40 -5.14 6.93
CA GLY A 19 -6.38 -5.83 7.72
C GLY A 19 -4.96 -5.58 7.21
N ALA A 20 -4.76 -5.52 5.89
CA ALA A 20 -3.47 -5.21 5.28
C ALA A 20 -3.05 -3.74 5.48
N CYS A 21 -4.00 -2.81 5.56
CA CYS A 21 -3.73 -1.40 5.82
C CYS A 21 -3.37 -1.12 7.30
N ILE A 22 -3.99 -1.83 8.25
CA ILE A 22 -3.72 -1.64 9.68
C ILE A 22 -2.47 -2.43 10.07
N GLY A 23 -1.33 -1.75 10.11
CA GLY A 23 -0.05 -2.30 10.57
C GLY A 23 0.37 -1.82 11.97
N SER A 24 1.58 -2.22 12.39
CA SER A 24 2.19 -1.77 13.66
C SER A 24 2.51 -0.27 13.70
N GLY A 25 2.48 0.41 12.55
CA GLY A 25 2.77 1.85 12.44
C GLY A 25 1.89 2.74 13.32
N ILE A 26 0.68 2.32 13.70
CA ILE A 26 -0.17 3.09 14.61
C ILE A 26 0.45 3.27 16.00
N PHE A 27 1.31 2.36 16.44
CA PHE A 27 1.95 2.42 17.76
C PHE A 27 3.22 3.27 17.77
N VAL A 28 3.89 3.40 16.62
CA VAL A 28 5.19 4.08 16.50
C VAL A 28 5.05 5.47 15.91
N THR A 29 4.23 5.63 14.87
CA THR A 29 4.12 6.87 14.12
C THR A 29 3.62 8.05 14.96
N PRO A 30 2.57 7.94 15.80
CA PRO A 30 2.13 9.08 16.61
C PRO A 30 3.20 9.56 17.59
N ALA A 31 3.95 8.64 18.21
CA ALA A 31 5.04 8.98 19.11
C ALA A 31 6.15 9.78 18.40
N ASN A 32 6.56 9.33 17.22
CA ASN A 32 7.55 10.03 16.40
C ASN A 32 7.02 11.40 15.94
N THR A 33 5.79 11.45 15.45
CA THR A 33 5.16 12.69 14.94
C THR A 33 5.02 13.74 16.06
N MET A 34 4.70 13.34 17.30
CA MET A 34 4.68 14.25 18.45
C MET A 34 6.02 14.92 18.76
N GLN A 35 7.15 14.29 18.44
CA GLN A 35 8.48 14.88 18.68
C GLN A 35 8.83 15.98 17.68
N VAL A 36 8.21 15.95 16.48
CA VAL A 36 8.53 16.89 15.40
C VAL A 36 7.52 18.03 15.31
N LEU A 37 6.28 17.83 15.79
CA LEU A 37 5.26 18.87 15.72
C LEU A 37 5.36 19.88 16.86
N PRO A 38 5.08 21.17 16.58
CA PRO A 38 5.14 22.23 17.59
C PRO A 38 4.03 22.13 18.64
N HIS A 39 2.91 21.47 18.34
CA HIS A 39 1.80 21.29 19.28
C HIS A 39 1.19 19.89 19.14
N GLN A 40 0.98 19.21 20.27
CA GLN A 40 0.51 17.82 20.32
C GLN A 40 -0.89 17.64 19.73
N GLY A 41 -1.75 18.67 19.80
CA GLY A 41 -3.08 18.65 19.18
C GLY A 41 -3.10 18.53 17.65
N TYR A 42 -1.98 18.81 16.97
CA TYR A 42 -1.90 18.70 15.51
C TYR A 42 -1.67 17.27 14.99
N VAL A 43 -1.42 16.30 15.87
CA VAL A 43 -1.21 14.89 15.48
C VAL A 43 -2.45 14.35 14.78
N LEU A 44 -3.65 14.58 15.35
CA LEU A 44 -4.92 14.16 14.74
C LEU A 44 -5.17 14.84 13.40
N LEU A 45 -4.85 16.14 13.29
CA LEU A 45 -5.00 16.88 12.03
C LEU A 45 -4.08 16.30 10.94
N THR A 46 -2.84 15.98 11.29
CA THR A 46 -1.88 15.37 10.36
C THR A 46 -2.35 13.99 9.91
N TRP A 47 -2.92 13.20 10.83
CA TRP A 47 -3.54 11.91 10.49
C TRP A 47 -4.75 12.05 9.57
N LEU A 48 -5.62 13.03 9.80
CA LEU A 48 -6.77 13.30 8.94
C LEU A 48 -6.32 13.71 7.53
N ILE A 49 -5.33 14.60 7.42
CA ILE A 49 -4.77 15.02 6.13
C ILE A 49 -4.11 13.84 5.42
N GLY A 50 -3.28 13.06 6.13
CA GLY A 50 -2.63 11.86 5.58
C GLY A 50 -3.65 10.81 5.11
N GLY A 51 -4.71 10.58 5.90
CA GLY A 51 -5.80 9.69 5.55
C GLY A 51 -6.57 10.17 4.32
N PHE A 52 -6.81 11.48 4.19
CA PHE A 52 -7.44 12.05 3.01
C PHE A 52 -6.58 11.89 1.75
N ILE A 53 -5.27 12.15 1.84
CA ILE A 53 -4.33 11.92 0.74
C ILE A 53 -4.31 10.44 0.34
N ALA A 54 -4.26 9.53 1.31
CA ALA A 54 -4.30 8.09 1.07
C ALA A 54 -5.62 7.67 0.38
N PHE A 55 -6.75 8.26 0.77
CA PHE A 55 -8.04 8.03 0.13
C PHE A 55 -8.06 8.46 -1.35
N LEU A 56 -7.52 9.64 -1.67
CA LEU A 56 -7.36 10.07 -3.07
C LEU A 56 -6.49 9.11 -3.89
N GLY A 57 -5.39 8.63 -3.29
CA GLY A 57 -4.54 7.61 -3.89
C GLY A 57 -5.29 6.30 -4.15
N ALA A 58 -6.08 5.84 -3.18
CA ALA A 58 -6.89 4.62 -3.31
C ALA A 58 -7.92 4.72 -4.44
N MET A 59 -8.56 5.87 -4.62
CA MET A 59 -9.46 6.10 -5.76
C MET A 59 -8.73 6.01 -7.11
N THR A 60 -7.54 6.60 -7.19
CA THR A 60 -6.70 6.52 -8.41
C THR A 60 -6.35 5.08 -8.76
N PHE A 61 -5.93 4.28 -7.75
CA PHE A 61 -5.65 2.86 -7.96
C PHE A 61 -6.92 2.04 -8.27
N SER A 62 -8.08 2.44 -7.74
CA SER A 62 -9.35 1.79 -8.06
C SER A 62 -9.75 2.00 -9.50
N GLU A 63 -9.59 3.21 -10.05
CA GLU A 63 -9.84 3.49 -11.46
C GLU A 63 -8.88 2.70 -12.36
N LEU A 64 -7.61 2.65 -11.97
CA LEU A 64 -6.58 1.94 -12.71
C LEU A 64 -6.80 0.41 -12.70
N GLY A 65 -7.24 -0.14 -11.56
CA GLY A 65 -7.61 -1.55 -11.45
C GLY A 65 -8.87 -1.91 -12.23
N ALA A 66 -9.84 -1.00 -12.33
CA ALA A 66 -11.01 -1.18 -13.20
C ALA A 66 -10.63 -1.11 -14.69
N ARG A 67 -9.68 -0.23 -15.06
CA ARG A 67 -9.21 -0.05 -16.44
C ARG A 67 -8.33 -1.20 -16.93
N PHE A 68 -7.52 -1.78 -16.05
CA PHE A 68 -6.61 -2.88 -16.37
C PHE A 68 -6.93 -4.11 -15.51
N PRO A 69 -7.99 -4.89 -15.83
CA PRO A 69 -8.40 -6.07 -15.08
C PRO A 69 -7.49 -7.28 -15.40
N LYS A 70 -6.18 -7.10 -15.23
CA LYS A 70 -5.15 -8.11 -15.43
C LYS A 70 -4.43 -8.38 -14.11
N GLU A 71 -4.02 -9.63 -13.91
CA GLU A 71 -3.20 -10.02 -12.77
C GLU A 71 -1.84 -9.31 -12.81
N GLY A 72 -1.35 -8.84 -11.66
CA GLY A 72 -0.03 -8.22 -11.52
C GLY A 72 -0.01 -6.78 -10.97
N GLY A 73 -1.16 -6.12 -10.84
CA GLY A 73 -1.29 -4.83 -10.15
C GLY A 73 -0.38 -3.73 -10.71
N VAL A 74 0.38 -3.05 -9.84
CA VAL A 74 1.24 -1.92 -10.22
C VAL A 74 2.26 -2.27 -11.32
N TYR A 75 2.75 -3.51 -11.34
CA TYR A 75 3.63 -3.98 -12.40
C TYR A 75 2.98 -3.83 -13.78
N VAL A 76 1.71 -4.23 -13.92
CA VAL A 76 0.97 -4.13 -15.17
C VAL A 76 0.77 -2.68 -15.56
N TYR A 77 0.51 -1.80 -14.59
CA TYR A 77 0.30 -0.38 -14.85
C TYR A 77 1.58 0.27 -15.41
N LEU A 78 2.72 0.03 -14.76
CA LEU A 78 4.01 0.55 -15.20
C LEU A 78 4.43 -0.04 -16.54
N LYS A 79 4.21 -1.32 -16.76
CA LYS A 79 4.49 -1.99 -18.03
C LYS A 79 3.67 -1.39 -19.18
N ASN A 80 2.38 -1.15 -18.98
CA ASN A 80 1.54 -0.55 -20.03
C ASN A 80 1.86 0.92 -20.29
N ALA A 81 2.26 1.68 -19.26
CA ALA A 81 2.53 3.11 -19.40
C ALA A 81 3.95 3.42 -19.94
N TYR A 82 4.95 2.64 -19.53
CA TYR A 82 6.37 2.95 -19.75
C TYR A 82 7.16 1.80 -20.43
N GLY A 83 6.51 0.68 -20.74
CA GLY A 83 7.11 -0.47 -21.41
C GLY A 83 7.73 -1.51 -20.49
N ASP A 84 8.28 -2.55 -21.10
CA ASP A 84 8.71 -3.78 -20.41
C ASP A 84 9.83 -3.56 -19.39
N LEU A 85 10.76 -2.65 -19.68
CA LEU A 85 11.88 -2.32 -18.78
C LEU A 85 11.38 -1.74 -17.45
N ALA A 86 10.38 -0.85 -17.49
CA ALA A 86 9.83 -0.23 -16.28
C ALA A 86 9.14 -1.28 -15.38
N GLY A 87 8.40 -2.21 -15.99
CA GLY A 87 7.83 -3.35 -15.27
C GLY A 87 8.92 -4.21 -14.64
N PHE A 88 9.97 -4.56 -15.39
CA PHE A 88 11.10 -5.36 -14.88
C PHE A 88 11.81 -4.70 -13.70
N LEU A 89 12.13 -3.40 -13.81
CA LEU A 89 12.75 -2.64 -12.73
C LEU A 89 11.84 -2.56 -11.50
N TYR A 90 10.53 -2.39 -11.68
CA TYR A 90 9.59 -2.45 -10.57
C TYR A 90 9.61 -3.82 -9.86
N GLY A 91 9.72 -4.91 -10.62
CA GLY A 91 9.92 -6.26 -10.09
C GLY A 91 11.18 -6.36 -9.21
N TRP A 92 12.29 -5.76 -9.62
CA TRP A 92 13.50 -5.71 -8.80
C TRP A 92 13.35 -4.84 -7.56
N ILE A 93 12.70 -3.67 -7.68
CA ILE A 93 12.45 -2.77 -6.55
C ILE A 93 11.61 -3.46 -5.49
N ILE A 94 10.54 -4.17 -5.89
CA ILE A 94 9.67 -4.82 -4.92
C ILE A 94 10.41 -5.95 -4.18
N LEU A 95 11.27 -6.70 -4.88
CA LEU A 95 12.04 -7.78 -4.28
C LEU A 95 13.18 -7.27 -3.38
N LEU A 96 13.99 -6.33 -3.86
CA LEU A 96 15.22 -5.91 -3.19
C LEU A 96 15.03 -4.81 -2.15
N ILE A 97 14.01 -3.95 -2.34
CA ILE A 97 13.85 -2.74 -1.53
C ILE A 97 12.61 -2.87 -0.66
N VAL A 98 11.45 -3.11 -1.26
CA VAL A 98 10.17 -3.07 -0.52
C VAL A 98 10.06 -4.25 0.44
N ASN A 99 10.20 -5.48 -0.05
CA ASN A 99 10.06 -6.68 0.78
C ASN A 99 11.19 -6.80 1.81
N THR A 100 12.44 -6.57 1.39
CA THR A 100 13.58 -6.60 2.30
C THR A 100 13.51 -5.50 3.35
N GLY A 101 13.13 -4.28 2.96
CA GLY A 101 12.95 -3.15 3.89
C GLY A 101 11.85 -3.42 4.91
N ALA A 102 10.72 -4.00 4.48
CA ALA A 102 9.65 -4.40 5.38
C ALA A 102 10.11 -5.43 6.42
N LEU A 103 10.87 -6.45 5.99
CA LEU A 103 11.45 -7.46 6.90
C LEU A 103 12.48 -6.86 7.86
N ALA A 104 13.33 -5.94 7.38
CA ALA A 104 14.31 -5.26 8.22
C ALA A 104 13.64 -4.38 9.29
N ALA A 105 12.57 -3.66 8.92
CA ALA A 105 11.79 -2.85 9.87
C ALA A 105 11.12 -3.71 10.94
N LEU A 106 10.58 -4.87 10.57
CA LEU A 106 10.02 -5.83 11.53
C LEU A 106 11.09 -6.38 12.48
N GLY A 107 12.30 -6.67 11.98
CA GLY A 107 13.41 -7.16 12.80
C GLY A 107 13.97 -6.12 13.78
N TYR A 108 13.89 -4.82 13.47
CA TYR A 108 14.29 -3.75 14.39
C TYR A 108 13.23 -3.44 15.46
N ALA A 109 11.96 -3.65 15.14
CA ALA A 109 10.84 -3.38 16.04
C ALA A 109 10.50 -4.53 17.01
N GLY A 110 11.12 -5.71 16.84
CA GLY A 110 10.91 -6.91 17.65
C GLY A 110 11.95 -7.13 18.74
#